data_AF-A0A6B2LTJ5-F1
#
_entry.id   AF-A0A6B2LTJ5-F1
#
_cell.length_a   1.000
_cell.length_b   1.000
_cell.length_c   1.000
_cell.angle_alpha   90.00
_cell.angle_beta   90.00
_cell.angle_gamma   90.00
#
_symmetry.space_group_name_H-M   'P 1'
#
loop_
_entity.id
_entity.type
_entity.pdbx_description
1 polymer ?
#
loop_
_entity_poly.entity_id
_entity_poly.type
_entity_poly.pdbx_seq_one_letter_code
_entity_poly.pdbx_strand_id
1 'polypeptide(L)'
;MGPSGSGKTTLLNILSGRTKKGRMEGYIFLNDMMSSEFAERMRANSGYVMQSDHFFSDLTVEEALLYAALLRLPKDQSLEE
;
A
#
# COMPACT_ATOMS: atom_id res chain seq x y z
N MET A 1 -19.53 3.75 -7.92
CA MET A 1 -19.44 3.11 -6.58
C MET A 1 -20.26 1.82 -6.62
N GLY A 2 -19.72 0.69 -6.15
CA GLY A 2 -20.44 -0.60 -6.10
C GLY A 2 -20.94 -0.94 -4.69
N PRO A 3 -21.98 -1.79 -4.55
CA PRO A 3 -22.55 -2.17 -3.25
C PRO A 3 -21.53 -2.92 -2.36
N SER A 4 -21.83 -3.09 -1.07
CA SER A 4 -21.00 -3.92 -0.20
C SER A 4 -20.84 -5.33 -0.78
N GLY A 5 -19.64 -5.90 -0.70
CA GLY A 5 -19.34 -7.21 -1.31
C GLY A 5 -19.08 -7.20 -2.82
N SER A 6 -19.19 -6.07 -3.52
CA SER A 6 -18.94 -5.99 -4.98
C SER A 6 -17.47 -6.13 -5.41
N GLY A 7 -16.57 -6.53 -4.51
CA GLY A 7 -15.14 -6.73 -4.81
C GLY A 7 -14.27 -5.47 -4.82
N LYS A 8 -14.72 -4.32 -4.32
CA LYS A 8 -13.91 -3.07 -4.26
C LYS A 8 -12.57 -3.27 -3.56
N THR A 9 -12.62 -3.80 -2.33
CA THR A 9 -11.43 -4.08 -1.53
C THR A 9 -10.55 -5.15 -2.19
N THR A 10 -11.16 -6.14 -2.83
CA THR A 10 -10.44 -7.16 -3.61
C THR A 10 -9.66 -6.54 -4.75
N LEU A 11 -10.29 -5.66 -5.55
CA LEU A 11 -9.63 -4.97 -6.65
C LEU A 11 -8.46 -4.10 -6.17
N LEU A 12 -8.65 -3.33 -5.09
CA LEU A 12 -7.57 -2.50 -4.55
C LEU A 12 -6.42 -3.34 -3.94
N ASN A 13 -6.72 -4.49 -3.35
CA ASN A 13 -5.70 -5.44 -2.88
C ASN A 13 -4.90 -6.07 -4.04
N ILE A 14 -5.54 -6.29 -5.18
CA ILE A 14 -4.88 -6.77 -6.41
C ILE A 14 -3.94 -5.68 -6.93
N LEU A 15 -4.43 -4.45 -7.09
CA LEU A 15 -3.63 -3.33 -7.61
C LEU A 15 -2.49 -2.90 -6.68
N SER A 16 -2.63 -3.04 -5.36
CA SER A 16 -1.56 -2.76 -4.40
C SER A 16 -0.55 -3.90 -4.23
N GLY A 17 -0.71 -5.01 -4.96
CA GLY A 17 0.17 -6.18 -4.84
C GLY A 17 0.09 -6.87 -3.47
N ARG A 18 -1.06 -6.77 -2.77
CA ARG A 18 -1.31 -7.33 -1.42
C ARG A 18 -2.26 -8.52 -1.41
N THR A 19 -2.58 -9.09 -2.58
CA THR A 19 -3.49 -10.23 -2.68
C THR A 19 -2.84 -11.49 -2.13
N LYS A 20 -3.43 -12.07 -1.07
CA LYS A 20 -2.91 -13.26 -0.38
C LYS A 20 -3.60 -14.57 -0.78
N LYS A 21 -4.79 -14.52 -1.39
CA LYS A 21 -5.65 -15.69 -1.67
C LYS A 21 -6.52 -15.47 -2.91
N GLY A 22 -6.87 -16.56 -3.59
CA GLY A 22 -7.75 -16.57 -4.77
C GLY A 22 -6.99 -16.80 -6.08
N ARG A 23 -7.73 -17.06 -7.16
CA ARG A 23 -7.20 -17.16 -8.52
C ARG A 23 -7.34 -15.79 -9.19
N MET A 24 -6.21 -15.23 -9.63
CA MET A 24 -6.18 -14.01 -10.43
C MET A 24 -5.85 -14.40 -11.87
N GLU A 25 -6.59 -13.82 -12.81
CA GLU A 25 -6.33 -13.96 -14.24
C GLU A 25 -6.38 -12.58 -14.90
N GLY A 26 -5.69 -12.45 -16.04
CA GLY A 26 -5.54 -11.20 -16.76
C GLY A 26 -4.21 -10.50 -16.46
N TYR A 27 -4.10 -9.26 -16.94
CA TYR A 27 -2.86 -8.50 -16.92
C TYR A 27 -3.06 -7.17 -16.21
N ILE A 28 -2.06 -6.73 -15.46
CA ILE A 28 -2.01 -5.40 -14.87
C ILE A 28 -0.81 -4.67 -15.48
N PHE A 29 -1.06 -3.45 -15.94
CA PHE A 29 -0.06 -2.57 -16.52
C PHE A 29 0.07 -1.32 -15.66
N LEU A 30 1.30 -0.88 -15.44
CA LEU A 30 1.61 0.43 -14.89
C LEU A 30 2.48 1.15 -15.91
N ASN A 31 1.98 2.23 -16.50
CA ASN A 31 2.64 2.96 -17.59
C ASN A 31 3.07 2.03 -18.74
N ASP A 32 2.12 1.23 -19.24
CA ASP A 32 2.31 0.24 -20.31
C ASP A 32 3.31 -0.88 -20.01
N MET A 33 3.91 -0.89 -18.83
CA MET A 33 4.80 -1.96 -18.40
C MET A 33 4.02 -3.03 -17.65
N MET A 34 4.00 -4.22 -18.23
CA MET A 34 3.65 -5.45 -17.55
C MET A 34 4.91 -5.95 -16.84
N SER A 35 4.91 -5.99 -15.51
CA SER A 35 6.11 -6.37 -14.77
C SER A 35 5.82 -7.54 -13.85
N SER A 36 6.67 -8.57 -13.90
CA SER A 36 6.80 -9.58 -12.85
C SER A 36 7.12 -8.96 -11.48
N GLU A 37 7.62 -7.72 -11.46
CA GLU A 37 7.94 -6.91 -10.27
C GLU A 37 6.84 -5.90 -9.93
N PHE A 38 5.67 -5.93 -10.60
CA PHE A 38 4.58 -4.98 -10.39
C PHE A 38 4.26 -4.78 -8.90
N ALA A 39 4.17 -5.89 -8.16
CA ALA A 39 3.85 -5.86 -6.74
C ALA A 39 4.96 -5.19 -5.89
N GLU A 40 6.23 -5.33 -6.28
CA GLU A 40 7.35 -4.66 -5.61
C GLU A 40 7.34 -3.16 -5.89
N ARG A 41 7.21 -2.77 -7.17
CA ARG A 41 7.14 -1.37 -7.58
C ARG A 41 5.95 -0.64 -6.95
N MET A 42 4.80 -1.30 -6.86
CA MET A 42 3.63 -0.76 -6.17
C MET A 42 3.88 -0.55 -4.68
N ARG A 43 4.53 -1.51 -3.99
CA ARG A 43 4.85 -1.35 -2.56
C ARG A 43 5.88 -0.26 -2.28
N ALA A 44 6.85 -0.07 -3.18
CA ALA A 44 7.89 0.95 -3.05
C ALA A 44 7.37 2.36 -3.36
N ASN A 45 6.55 2.51 -4.40
CA ASN A 45 6.20 3.82 -4.97
C ASN A 45 4.76 4.27 -4.66
N SER A 46 3.95 3.47 -3.98
CA SER A 46 2.56 3.82 -3.66
C SER A 46 2.20 3.61 -2.19
N GLY A 47 1.24 4.42 -1.71
CA GLY A 47 0.60 4.26 -0.42
C GLY A 47 -0.75 3.55 -0.55
N TYR A 48 -0.98 2.50 0.24
CA TYR A 48 -2.28 1.86 0.37
C TYR A 48 -2.81 2.03 1.79
N VAL A 49 -3.85 2.84 1.94
CA VAL A 49 -4.58 3.04 3.20
C VAL A 49 -5.67 1.96 3.28
N MET A 50 -5.67 1.20 4.38
CA MET A 50 -6.64 0.11 4.56
C MET A 50 -7.99 0.65 5.01
N GLN A 51 -9.05 -0.13 4.79
CA GLN A 51 -10.40 0.22 5.22
C GLN A 51 -10.54 0.30 6.76
N SER A 52 -9.74 -0.46 7.48
CA SER A 52 -9.64 -0.43 8.94
C SER A 52 -8.23 -0.05 9.35
N ASP A 53 -8.12 0.97 10.18
CA ASP A 53 -6.86 1.44 10.69
C ASP A 53 -6.25 0.47 11.70
N HIS A 54 -4.92 0.35 11.65
CA HIS A 54 -4.14 -0.43 12.60
C HIS A 54 -2.99 0.44 13.08
N PHE A 55 -3.20 1.08 14.24
CA PHE A 55 -2.19 1.91 14.90
C PHE A 55 -1.72 1.22 16.18
N PHE A 56 -0.49 1.53 16.59
CA PHE A 56 -0.02 1.20 17.93
C PHE A 56 -0.72 2.15 18.91
N SER A 57 -1.46 1.58 19.87
CA SER A 57 -2.26 2.35 20.83
C SER A 57 -1.42 3.18 21.80
N ASP A 58 -0.14 2.86 21.94
CA ASP A 58 0.79 3.54 22.84
C ASP A 58 1.51 4.74 22.17
N LEU A 59 1.31 4.96 20.88
CA LEU A 59 1.92 6.07 20.14
C LEU A 59 0.97 7.26 20.02
N THR A 60 1.52 8.45 20.19
CA THR A 60 0.88 9.70 19.76
C THR A 60 0.79 9.77 18.23
N VAL A 61 -0.01 10.72 17.72
CA VAL A 61 -0.15 10.96 16.27
C VAL A 61 1.20 11.29 15.64
N GLU A 62 2.00 12.14 16.30
CA GLU A 62 3.33 12.53 15.83
C GLU A 62 4.27 11.33 15.77
N GLU A 63 4.33 10.52 16.82
CA GLU A 63 5.17 9.32 16.86
C GLU A 63 4.76 8.29 15.80
N ALA A 64 3.45 8.11 15.56
CA ALA A 64 2.97 7.20 14.52
C ALA A 64 3.36 7.67 13.11
N LEU A 65 3.32 8.99 12.86
CA LEU A 65 3.76 9.58 11.59
C LEU A 65 5.27 9.47 11.41
N LEU A 66 6.04 9.81 12.44
CA LEU A 66 7.50 9.69 12.43
C LEU A 66 7.93 8.22 12.23
N TYR A 67 7.28 7.29 12.91
CA TYR A 67 7.51 5.85 12.73
C TYR A 67 7.28 5.40 11.28
N ALA A 68 6.17 5.83 10.67
CA ALA A 68 5.87 5.52 9.28
C ALA A 68 6.89 6.14 8.31
N ALA A 69 7.35 7.36 8.61
CA ALA A 69 8.35 8.08 7.83
C ALA A 69 9.71 7.36 7.86
N LEU A 70 10.21 7.02 9.06
CA LEU A 70 11.50 6.34 9.24
C LEU A 70 11.60 4.97 8.54
N LEU A 71 10.46 4.29 8.35
CA LEU A 71 10.43 3.01 7.63
C LEU A 71 10.38 3.15 6.11
N ARG A 72 9.97 4.31 5.60
CA ARG A 72 9.70 4.52 4.16
C ARG A 72 10.70 5.44 3.49
N LEU A 73 11.28 6.37 4.24
CA LEU A 73 12.17 7.39 3.72
C LEU A 73 13.63 6.92 3.71
N PRO A 74 14.45 7.42 2.77
CA PRO A 74 15.89 7.22 2.78
C PRO A 74 16.55 7.70 4.08
N LYS A 75 17.63 7.02 4.51
CA LYS A 75 18.34 7.32 5.76
C LYS A 75 19.13 8.63 5.76
N ASP A 76 19.37 9.18 4.58
CA ASP A 76 20.09 10.44 4.35
C ASP A 76 19.17 11.66 4.41
N GLN A 77 17.87 11.48 4.63
CA GLN A 77 16.96 12.59 4.79
C GLN A 77 17.14 13.23 6.17
N SER A 78 17.48 14.52 6.20
CA SER A 78 17.52 15.29 7.45
C SER A 78 16.11 15.38 8.03
N LEU A 79 16.00 15.09 9.34
CA LEU A 79 14.83 15.45 10.12
C LEU A 79 14.91 16.96 10.37
N GLU A 80 14.55 17.75 9.36
CA GLU A 80 14.32 19.18 9.57
C GLU A 80 12.90 19.34 10.13
N GLU A 81 12.84 19.95 11.32
CA GLU A 81 11.61 20.35 12.01
C GLU A 81 10.94 21.57 11.36
#